data_AF-A0A933GZC7-F1
#
_entry.id   AF-A0A933GZC7-F1
#
_cell.length_a   1.000
_cell.length_b   1.000
_cell.length_c   1.000
_cell.angle_alpha   90.00
_cell.angle_beta   90.00
_cell.angle_gamma   90.00
#
_symmetry.space_group_name_H-M   'P 1'
#
loop_
_entity.id
_entity.type
_entity.pdbx_description
1 polymer ?
#
loop_
_entity_poly.entity_id
_entity_poly.type
_entity_poly.pdbx_seq_one_letter_code
_entity_poly.pdbx_strand_id
1 'polypeptide(L)' 'MAKIKLASNESLEKALRRFKRMCNNEGIFSDFKRHAYYDKPSDRRRRENKRRIKTIRKYQEMTP' A
#
# COMPACT_ATOMS: atom_id res chain seq x y z
N MET A 1 1.65 11.49 -2.16
CA MET A 1 0.35 12.19 -2.11
C MET A 1 -0.34 11.96 -3.43
N ALA A 2 -1.42 11.18 -3.43
CA ALA A 2 -2.15 10.86 -4.64
C ALA A 2 -2.82 12.12 -5.21
N LYS A 3 -2.46 12.50 -6.44
CA LYS A 3 -3.10 13.58 -7.19
C LYS A 3 -3.49 13.08 -8.57
N ILE A 4 -4.71 13.37 -9.01
CA ILE A 4 -5.19 13.06 -10.35
C ILE A 4 -5.68 14.34 -11.01
N LYS A 5 -5.34 14.51 -12.29
CA LYS A 5 -5.94 15.52 -13.16
C LYS A 5 -7.01 14.81 -14.00
N LEU A 6 -8.23 15.34 -14.02
CA LEU A 6 -9.27 14.86 -14.92
C LEU A 6 -8.88 15.19 -16.37
N ALA A 7 -9.02 14.22 -17.27
CA ALA A 7 -9.00 14.48 -18.70
C ALA A 7 -10.39 14.92 -19.17
N SER A 8 -10.45 15.74 -20.23
CA SER A 8 -11.68 16.33 -20.76
C SER A 8 -12.76 15.30 -21.17
N ASN A 9 -12.34 14.06 -21.47
CA ASN A 9 -13.20 12.96 -21.90
C ASN A 9 -13.36 11.84 -20.84
N GLU A 10 -12.93 12.06 -19.59
CA GLU A 10 -13.15 11.08 -18.51
C GLU A 10 -14.44 11.39 -17.72
N SER A 11 -15.28 10.37 -17.54
CA SER A 11 -16.37 10.42 -16.56
C SER A 11 -15.78 10.46 -15.14
N LEU A 12 -16.41 11.24 -14.26
CA LEU A 12 -16.03 11.42 -12.85
C LEU A 12 -15.80 10.07 -12.14
N GLU A 13 -16.65 9.09 -12.41
CA GLU A 13 -16.55 7.76 -11.77
C GLU A 13 -15.25 7.03 -12.13
N LYS A 14 -14.78 7.16 -13.40
CA LYS A 14 -13.51 6.57 -13.83
C LYS A 14 -12.32 7.24 -13.13
N ALA A 15 -12.37 8.57 -13.00
CA ALA A 15 -11.35 9.32 -12.27
C ALA A 15 -11.27 8.92 -10.78
N LEU A 16 -12.42 8.73 -10.13
CA LEU A 16 -12.49 8.26 -8.73
C LEU A 16 -11.94 6.84 -8.56
N ARG A 17 -12.23 5.93 -9.50
CA ARG A 17 -11.65 4.56 -9.48
C ARG A 17 -10.13 4.60 -9.60
N ARG A 18 -9.59 5.43 -10.49
CA ARG A 18 -8.13 5.64 -10.62
C ARG A 18 -7.55 6.25 -9.34
N PHE A 19 -8.25 7.19 -8.71
CA PHE A 19 -7.83 7.80 -7.45
C PHE A 19 -7.71 6.77 -6.34
N LYS A 20 -8.72 5.91 -6.20
CA LYS A 20 -8.71 4.82 -5.23
C LYS A 20 -7.54 3.86 -5.47
N ARG A 21 -7.26 3.50 -6.73
CA ARG A 21 -6.09 2.66 -7.08
C ARG A 21 -4.78 3.35 -6.73
N MET A 22 -4.62 4.63 -7.02
CA MET A 22 -3.43 5.41 -6.66
C MET A 22 -3.23 5.49 -5.14
N CYS A 23 -4.29 5.76 -4.37
CA CYS A 23 -4.23 5.78 -2.90
C CYS A 23 -3.83 4.43 -2.31
N ASN A 24 -4.33 3.34 -2.90
CA ASN A 24 -3.96 1.98 -2.50
C ASN A 24 -2.50 1.66 -2.85
N ASN A 25 -2.04 2.06 -4.04
CA ASN A 25 -0.67 1.83 -4.50
C ASN A 25 0.36 2.63 -3.70
N GLU A 26 0.05 3.90 -3.38
CA GLU A 26 0.86 4.72 -2.47
C GLU A 26 0.83 4.21 -1.02
N GLY A 27 -0.02 3.23 -0.69
CA GLY A 27 -0.07 2.65 0.64
C GLY A 27 -0.65 3.59 1.70
N ILE A 28 -1.31 4.69 1.32
CA ILE A 28 -1.85 5.71 2.23
C ILE A 28 -2.71 5.09 3.33
N PHE A 29 -3.58 4.14 2.97
CA PHE A 29 -4.41 3.43 3.95
C PHE A 29 -3.62 2.47 4.85
N SER A 30 -2.53 1.87 4.34
CA SER A 30 -1.64 1.02 5.13
C SER A 30 -0.88 1.84 6.16
N ASP A 31 -0.42 3.02 5.76
CA ASP A 31 0.31 3.94 6.63
C ASP A 31 -0.61 4.57 7.67
N PHE A 32 -1.82 4.95 7.29
CA PHE A 32 -2.84 5.40 8.25
C PHE A 32 -3.06 4.35 9.36
N LYS A 33 -3.28 3.09 8.98
CA LYS A 33 -3.45 2.00 9.95
C LYS A 33 -2.22 1.74 10.81
N ARG A 34 -1.01 1.98 10.27
CA ARG A 34 0.26 1.79 10.99
C ARG A 34 0.51 2.88 12.02
N HIS A 35 0.05 4.10 11.76
CA HIS A 35 0.25 5.26 12.63
C HIS A 35 -0.95 5.57 13.53
N ALA A 36 -2.06 4.81 13.40
CA ALA A 36 -3.27 5.01 14.21
C ALA A 36 -3.04 4.75 15.71
N TYR A 37 -2.03 3.97 16.08
CA TYR A 37 -1.68 3.65 17.45
C TYR A 37 -0.17 3.55 17.62
N TYR A 38 0.32 3.74 18.84
CA TYR A 38 1.72 3.51 19.16
C TYR A 38 2.03 2.01 19.11
N ASP A 39 2.90 1.62 18.20
CA ASP A 39 3.54 0.30 18.19
C ASP A 39 4.89 0.39 18.90
N LYS A 40 5.10 -0.47 19.90
CA LYS A 40 6.41 -0.62 20.55
C LYS A 40 7.48 -0.93 19.48
N PRO A 41 8.69 -0.34 19.55
CA PRO A 41 9.72 -0.54 18.54
C PRO A 41 10.09 -2.01 18.31
N SER A 42 10.01 -2.86 19.34
CA SER A 42 10.21 -4.31 19.23
C SER A 42 9.17 -4.98 18.33
N ASP A 43 7.89 -4.63 18.50
CA ASP A 43 6.80 -5.22 17.72
C ASP A 43 6.79 -4.71 16.29
N ARG A 44 7.18 -3.45 16.07
CA ARG A 44 7.44 -2.90 14.73
C ARG A 44 8.52 -3.71 14.00
N ARG A 45 9.68 -3.95 14.64
CA ARG A 45 10.79 -4.75 14.06
C ARG A 45 10.36 -6.19 13.79
N ARG A 46 9.62 -6.82 14.70
CA ARG A 46 9.10 -8.18 14.53
C ARG A 46 8.14 -8.27 13.33
N ARG A 47 7.26 -7.29 13.17
CA ARG A 47 6.31 -7.22 12.04
C ARG A 47 7.03 -7.02 10.71
N GLU A 48 8.06 -6.19 10.68
CA GLU A 48 8.89 -5.94 9.50
C GLU A 48 9.67 -7.19 9.07
N ASN A 49 10.31 -7.89 10.01
CA ASN A 49 10.99 -9.16 9.74
C ASN A 49 10.04 -10.21 9.17
N LYS A 50 8.83 -10.36 9.75
CA LYS A 50 7.81 -11.27 9.23
C LYS A 50 7.41 -10.93 7.79
N ARG A 51 7.24 -9.64 7.48
CA ARG A 51 6.94 -9.18 6.11
C ARG A 51 8.08 -9.51 5.14
N ARG A 52 9.34 -9.27 5.54
CA ARG A 52 10.52 -9.58 4.73
C ARG A 52 10.63 -11.07 4.43
N ILE A 53 10.50 -11.93 5.44
CA ILE A 53 10.54 -13.39 5.28
C ILE A 53 9.43 -13.86 4.33
N LYS A 54 8.21 -13.33 4.49
CA LYS A 54 7.08 -13.66 3.61
C LYS A 54 7.36 -13.26 2.15
N THR A 55 7.95 -12.09 1.93
CA THR A 55 8.35 -11.64 0.59
C THR A 55 9.40 -12.57 0.00
N ILE A 56 10.46 -12.90 0.74
CA ILE A 56 11.52 -13.82 0.28
C ILE A 56 10.93 -15.18 -0.09
N ARG A 57 10.10 -15.77 0.78
CA ARG A 57 9.45 -17.06 0.52
C ARG A 57 8.60 -17.02 -0.75
N LYS A 58 7.83 -15.95 -0.96
CA LYS A 58 7.05 -15.77 -2.19
C LYS A 58 7.94 -15.71 -3.43
N TYR A 59 9.08 -15.03 -3.38
CA TYR A 59 10.02 -15.01 -4.50
C TYR A 59 10.63 -16.40 -4.76
N GLN A 60 10.99 -17.14 -3.70
CA GLN A 60 11.50 -18.50 -3.81
C GLN A 60 10.47 -19.47 -4.42
N GLU A 61 9.20 -19.36 -4.03
CA GLU A 61 8.08 -20.13 -4.61
C GLU A 61 7.77 -19.75 -6.07
N MET A 62 8.23 -18.59 -6.54
CA MET A 62 7.93 -18.04 -7.88
C MET A 62 9.04 -18.30 -8.90
N THR A 63 10.27 -18.53 -8.44
CA THR A 63 11.34 -19.11 -9.27
C THR A 63 11.06 -20.61 -9.48
N PRO A 64 10.89 -21.09 -10.73
CA PRO A 64 10.79 -22.51 -11.02
C PRO A 64 12.10 -23.25 -10.74
#